data_AF-A0A661Q051-F1
#
_entry.id   AF-A0A661Q051-F1
#
_cell.length_a   1.000
_cell.length_b   1.000
_cell.length_c   1.000
_cell.angle_alpha   90.00
_cell.angle_beta   90.00
_cell.angle_gamma   90.00
#
_symmetry.space_group_name_H-M   'P 1'
#
loop_
_entity.id
_entity.type
_entity.pdbx_description
1 polymer ?
#
loop_
_entity_poly.entity_id
_entity_poly.type
_entity_poly.pdbx_seq_one_letter_code
_entity_poly.pdbx_strand_id
1 'polypeptide(L)'
;MCIEKGIVPESFYISKHQVLFRACVEMVNERKTVDVITLPQYLKKEKELEKAGGDEYIETLLEQCPTDAHAEFYADIVFDCYLKRRLIDEARRIAETGYSNQEAEISVSQAEEAIFKISALKRAPLKNWESLLNELREEIKRIVETKKGLSG
;
A
#
# COMPACT_ATOMS: atom_id res chain seq x y z
N MET A 1 2.65 -3.81 -9.99
CA MET A 1 1.95 -2.52 -10.13
C MET A 1 1.30 -2.01 -8.84
N CYS A 2 0.13 -2.50 -8.39
CA CYS A 2 -0.56 -1.90 -7.23
C CYS A 2 0.26 -1.94 -5.94
N ILE A 3 0.96 -3.07 -5.69
CA ILE A 3 1.88 -3.23 -4.55
C ILE A 3 3.05 -2.23 -4.65
N GLU A 4 3.64 -2.04 -5.83
CA GLU A 4 4.73 -1.09 -6.05
C GLU A 4 4.28 0.37 -5.84
N LYS A 5 3.00 0.67 -6.13
CA LYS A 5 2.39 1.98 -5.85
C LYS A 5 1.97 2.16 -4.39
N GLY A 6 2.24 1.19 -3.51
CA GLY A 6 1.90 1.27 -2.09
C GLY A 6 0.40 1.15 -1.81
N ILE A 7 -0.38 0.57 -2.74
CA ILE A 7 -1.79 0.25 -2.50
C ILE A 7 -1.85 -0.97 -1.59
N VAL A 8 -2.51 -0.77 -0.45
CA VAL A 8 -2.84 -1.80 0.53
C VAL A 8 -4.35 -2.01 0.57
N PRO A 9 -4.87 -3.11 1.14
CA PRO A 9 -6.32 -3.31 1.28
C PRO A 9 -7.04 -2.08 1.84
N GLU A 10 -6.46 -1.43 2.86
CA GLU A 10 -7.01 -0.24 3.52
C GLU A 10 -7.05 1.01 2.62
N SER A 11 -6.36 0.98 1.47
CA SER A 11 -6.45 2.02 0.44
C SER A 11 -7.83 2.09 -0.20
N PHE A 12 -8.60 1.00 -0.16
CA PHE A 12 -9.98 1.00 -0.63
C PHE A 12 -10.93 1.49 0.47
N TYR A 13 -11.87 2.35 0.11
CA TYR A 13 -12.87 2.87 1.06
C TYR A 13 -13.94 1.82 1.40
N ILE A 14 -14.36 1.04 0.39
CA ILE A 14 -15.42 0.05 0.53
C ILE A 14 -14.81 -1.26 1.05
N SER A 15 -15.33 -1.76 2.18
CA SER A 15 -14.81 -2.97 2.84
C SER A 15 -14.76 -4.19 1.91
N LYS A 16 -15.77 -4.37 1.05
CA LYS A 16 -15.78 -5.44 0.03
C LYS A 16 -14.54 -5.42 -0.86
N HIS A 17 -14.10 -4.23 -1.29
CA HIS A 17 -12.90 -4.05 -2.12
C HIS A 17 -11.61 -4.32 -1.35
N GLN A 18 -11.58 -4.01 -0.04
CA GLN A 18 -10.45 -4.35 0.81
C GLN A 18 -10.26 -5.88 0.89
N VAL A 19 -11.36 -6.61 1.10
CA VAL A 19 -11.37 -8.09 1.14
C VAL A 19 -10.90 -8.66 -0.20
N LEU A 20 -11.47 -8.18 -1.30
CA LEU A 20 -11.10 -8.61 -2.65
C LEU A 20 -9.61 -8.37 -2.93
N PHE A 21 -9.12 -7.16 -2.67
CA PHE A 21 -7.72 -6.82 -2.93
C PHE A 21 -6.76 -7.63 -2.04
N ARG A 22 -7.08 -7.84 -0.76
CA ARG A 22 -6.30 -8.69 0.13
C ARG A 22 -6.19 -10.11 -0.44
N ALA A 23 -7.30 -10.72 -0.82
CA ALA A 23 -7.31 -12.06 -1.40
C ALA A 23 -6.46 -12.14 -2.68
N CYS A 24 -6.56 -11.14 -3.57
CA CYS A 24 -5.70 -11.06 -4.76
C CYS A 24 -4.21 -11.03 -4.40
N VAL A 25 -3.81 -10.23 -3.40
CA VAL A 25 -2.42 -10.14 -2.94
C VAL A 25 -1.94 -11.46 -2.35
N GLU A 26 -2.76 -12.10 -1.50
CA GLU A 26 -2.44 -13.40 -0.89
C GLU A 26 -2.28 -14.48 -1.96
N MET A 27 -3.21 -14.57 -2.92
CA MET A 27 -3.12 -15.49 -4.04
C MET A 27 -1.85 -15.27 -4.88
N VAL A 28 -1.50 -14.03 -5.18
CA VAL A 28 -0.27 -13.69 -5.92
C VAL A 28 0.98 -14.09 -5.13
N ASN A 29 1.01 -13.84 -3.82
CA ASN A 29 2.12 -14.25 -2.94
C ASN A 29 2.26 -15.78 -2.88
N GLU A 30 1.15 -16.51 -2.94
CA GLU A 30 1.11 -17.97 -3.04
C GLU A 30 1.37 -18.50 -4.47
N ARG A 31 1.69 -17.63 -5.43
CA ARG A 31 1.90 -17.96 -6.85
C ARG A 31 0.68 -18.61 -7.52
N LYS A 32 -0.52 -18.27 -7.06
CA LYS A 32 -1.78 -18.67 -7.67
C LYS A 32 -2.22 -17.65 -8.71
N THR A 33 -2.91 -18.11 -9.75
CA THR A 33 -3.55 -17.23 -10.73
C THR A 33 -4.77 -16.55 -10.09
N VAL A 34 -5.01 -15.29 -10.46
CA VAL A 34 -6.18 -14.53 -10.02
C VAL A 34 -7.04 -14.26 -11.24
N ASP A 35 -8.24 -14.85 -11.26
CA ASP A 35 -9.23 -14.72 -12.34
C ASP A 35 -10.64 -14.90 -11.78
N VAL A 36 -11.65 -14.76 -12.65
CA VAL A 36 -13.08 -14.80 -12.32
C VAL A 36 -13.54 -16.12 -11.69
N ILE A 37 -12.81 -17.22 -11.89
CA ILE A 37 -13.14 -18.54 -11.33
C ILE A 37 -12.34 -18.77 -10.05
N THR A 38 -11.04 -18.48 -10.08
CA THR A 38 -10.12 -18.79 -8.98
C THR A 38 -10.31 -17.89 -7.76
N LEU A 39 -10.63 -16.60 -7.95
CA LEU A 39 -10.81 -15.67 -6.85
C LEU A 39 -12.05 -16.01 -5.99
N PRO A 40 -13.25 -16.25 -6.55
CA PRO A 40 -14.39 -16.68 -5.75
C PRO A 40 -14.16 -18.01 -5.04
N GLN A 41 -13.48 -18.97 -5.69
CA GLN A 41 -13.12 -20.25 -5.05
C GLN A 41 -12.19 -20.05 -3.85
N TYR A 42 -11.19 -19.18 -3.98
CA TYR A 42 -10.30 -18.81 -2.87
C TYR A 42 -11.10 -18.18 -1.72
N LEU A 43 -11.95 -17.20 -2.02
CA LEU A 43 -12.79 -16.53 -1.02
C LEU A 43 -13.80 -17.47 -0.35
N LYS A 44 -14.35 -18.46 -1.07
CA LYS A 44 -15.20 -19.51 -0.49
C LYS A 44 -14.41 -20.36 0.51
N LYS A 45 -13.19 -20.76 0.16
CA LYS A 45 -12.31 -21.54 1.03
C LYS A 45 -11.97 -20.79 2.33
N GLU A 46 -11.69 -19.50 2.22
CA GLU A 46 -11.37 -18.63 3.36
C GLU A 46 -12.61 -18.12 4.12
N LYS A 47 -13.84 -18.51 3.70
CA LYS A 47 -15.12 -18.08 4.28
C LYS A 47 -15.33 -16.56 4.25
N GLU A 48 -14.82 -15.90 3.21
CA GLU A 48 -14.90 -14.45 3.05
C GLU A 48 -15.72 -14.00 1.83
N LEU A 49 -16.24 -14.92 1.02
CA LEU A 49 -17.01 -14.58 -0.17
C LEU A 49 -18.19 -13.64 0.10
N GLU A 50 -18.96 -13.90 1.15
CA GLU A 50 -20.09 -13.04 1.53
C GLU A 50 -19.63 -11.62 1.90
N LYS A 51 -18.48 -11.50 2.56
CA LYS A 51 -17.87 -10.19 2.89
C LYS A 51 -17.35 -9.48 1.64
N ALA A 52 -16.94 -10.23 0.62
CA ALA A 52 -16.54 -9.70 -0.68
C ALA A 52 -17.75 -9.29 -1.54
N GLY A 53 -18.98 -9.70 -1.17
CA GLY A 53 -20.22 -9.33 -1.86
C GLY A 53 -20.88 -10.45 -2.66
N GLY A 54 -20.35 -11.68 -2.62
CA GLY A 54 -20.91 -12.81 -3.37
C GLY A 54 -20.37 -12.94 -4.80
N ASP A 55 -20.69 -14.05 -5.44
CA ASP A 55 -20.25 -14.36 -6.82
C ASP A 55 -20.75 -13.29 -7.82
N GLU A 56 -22.04 -12.92 -7.75
CA GLU A 56 -22.68 -11.93 -8.64
C GLU A 56 -22.01 -10.54 -8.58
N TYR A 57 -21.54 -10.12 -7.40
CA TYR A 57 -20.85 -8.85 -7.25
C TYR A 57 -19.49 -8.85 -7.95
N ILE A 58 -18.77 -9.96 -7.90
CA ILE A 58 -17.47 -10.11 -8.55
C ILE A 58 -17.66 -10.10 -10.08
N GLU A 59 -18.68 -10.79 -10.59
CA GLU A 59 -19.04 -10.78 -12.02
C GLU A 59 -19.36 -9.36 -12.49
N THR A 60 -20.20 -8.63 -11.74
CA THR A 60 -20.56 -7.23 -12.04
C THR A 60 -19.33 -6.31 -12.10
N LEU A 61 -18.35 -6.49 -11.19
CA LEU A 61 -17.12 -5.69 -11.20
C LEU A 61 -16.28 -5.91 -12.46
N LEU A 62 -16.25 -7.14 -12.98
CA LEU A 62 -15.52 -7.48 -14.20
C LEU A 62 -16.18 -6.88 -15.44
N GLU A 63 -17.50 -6.91 -15.50
CA GLU A 63 -18.26 -6.28 -16.60
C GLU A 63 -18.05 -4.76 -16.65
N GLN A 64 -17.86 -4.12 -15.49
CA GLN A 64 -17.63 -2.68 -15.39
C GLN A 64 -16.22 -2.24 -15.81
N CYS A 65 -15.25 -3.17 -15.87
CA CYS A 65 -13.86 -2.86 -16.22
C CYS A 65 -13.37 -3.77 -17.37
N PRO A 66 -13.79 -3.48 -18.62
CA PRO A 66 -13.45 -4.32 -19.78
C PRO A 66 -11.98 -4.22 -20.21
N THR A 67 -11.23 -3.21 -19.74
CA THR A 67 -9.82 -2.99 -20.13
C THR A 67 -8.96 -2.59 -18.94
N ASP A 68 -7.77 -3.15 -18.85
CA ASP A 68 -6.75 -2.81 -17.84
C ASP A 68 -5.88 -1.60 -18.24
N ALA A 69 -6.06 -1.03 -19.44
CA ALA A 69 -5.28 0.07 -19.99
C ALA A 69 -5.20 1.32 -19.07
N HIS A 70 -6.18 1.51 -18.18
CA HIS A 70 -6.23 2.62 -17.23
C HIS A 70 -6.04 2.20 -15.77
N ALA A 71 -5.70 0.93 -15.51
CA ALA A 71 -5.54 0.42 -14.15
C ALA A 71 -4.50 1.21 -13.36
N GLU A 72 -3.42 1.67 -14.01
CA GLU A 72 -2.39 2.49 -13.38
C GLU A 72 -2.93 3.86 -12.91
N PHE A 73 -3.75 4.50 -13.75
CA PHE A 73 -4.37 5.79 -13.43
C PHE A 73 -5.38 5.67 -12.29
N TYR A 74 -6.20 4.61 -12.29
CA TYR A 74 -7.14 4.37 -11.18
C TYR A 74 -6.43 4.04 -9.87
N ALA A 75 -5.30 3.32 -9.93
CA ALA A 75 -4.46 3.07 -8.78
C ALA A 75 -3.96 4.39 -8.15
N ASP A 76 -3.54 5.36 -8.96
CA ASP A 76 -3.13 6.67 -8.46
C ASP A 76 -4.30 7.42 -7.78
N ILE A 77 -5.51 7.37 -8.35
CA ILE A 77 -6.71 7.96 -7.73
C ILE A 77 -7.01 7.33 -6.37
N VAL A 78 -6.99 6.00 -6.29
CA VAL A 78 -7.25 5.26 -5.04
C VAL A 78 -6.23 5.66 -3.97
N PHE A 79 -4.96 5.72 -4.34
CA PHE A 79 -3.88 6.09 -3.43
C PHE A 79 -3.98 7.54 -2.94
N ASP A 80 -4.26 8.50 -3.82
CA ASP A 80 -4.45 9.90 -3.44
C ASP A 80 -5.66 10.06 -2.49
N CYS A 81 -6.74 9.33 -2.76
CA CYS A 81 -7.90 9.30 -1.86
C CYS A 81 -7.55 8.68 -0.50
N TYR A 82 -6.76 7.60 -0.48
CA TYR A 82 -6.29 6.95 0.74
C TYR A 82 -5.44 7.90 1.60
N LEU A 83 -4.46 8.58 1.01
CA LEU A 83 -3.62 9.54 1.72
C LEU A 83 -4.43 10.68 2.34
N LYS A 84 -5.42 11.22 1.61
CA LYS A 84 -6.31 12.26 2.14
C LYS A 84 -7.12 11.77 3.34
N ARG A 85 -7.64 10.54 3.30
CA ARG A 85 -8.37 9.96 4.44
C ARG A 85 -7.46 9.78 5.66
N ARG A 86 -6.27 9.21 5.46
CA ARG A 86 -5.26 9.05 6.53
C ARG A 86 -4.88 10.40 7.14
N LEU A 87 -4.70 11.43 6.32
CA LEU A 87 -4.42 12.78 6.81
C LEU A 87 -5.54 13.33 7.70
N ILE A 88 -6.80 13.16 7.29
CA ILE A 88 -7.96 13.62 8.07
C ILE A 88 -8.04 12.86 9.40
N ASP A 89 -7.84 11.55 9.39
CA ASP A 89 -7.95 10.72 10.60
C ASP A 89 -6.86 11.07 11.63
N GLU A 90 -5.60 11.22 11.21
CA GLU A 90 -4.55 11.64 12.14
C GLU A 90 -4.72 13.09 12.58
N ALA A 91 -5.20 14.00 11.72
CA ALA A 91 -5.49 15.38 12.12
C ALA A 91 -6.56 15.45 13.23
N ARG A 92 -7.59 14.60 13.15
CA ARG A 92 -8.58 14.45 14.23
C ARG A 92 -7.94 13.94 15.51
N ARG A 93 -7.10 12.90 15.42
CA ARG A 93 -6.38 12.34 16.57
C ARG A 93 -5.47 13.38 17.23
N ILE A 94 -4.78 14.21 16.44
CA ILE A 94 -3.95 15.32 16.93
C ILE A 94 -4.81 16.39 17.62
N ALA A 95 -5.99 16.69 17.09
CA ALA A 95 -6.90 17.62 17.75
C ALA A 95 -7.38 17.07 19.11
N GLU A 96 -7.67 15.77 19.19
CA GLU A 96 -8.08 15.09 20.42
C GLU A 96 -6.99 15.11 21.50
N THR A 97 -5.71 14.96 21.13
CA THR A 97 -4.61 15.05 22.10
C THR A 97 -4.50 16.43 22.72
N GLY A 98 -4.83 17.48 21.98
CA GLY A 98 -4.87 18.86 22.48
C GLY A 98 -5.95 19.12 23.56
N TYR A 99 -7.01 18.31 23.60
CA TYR A 99 -8.05 18.39 24.65
C TYR A 99 -7.76 17.49 25.86
N SER A 100 -6.76 16.61 25.77
CA SER A 100 -6.44 15.67 26.84
C SER A 100 -5.74 16.35 28.01
N ASN A 101 -5.81 15.75 29.20
CA ASN A 101 -5.20 16.29 30.41
C ASN A 101 -3.70 15.94 30.52
N GLN A 102 -3.05 15.57 29.41
CA GLN A 102 -1.65 15.18 29.36
C GLN A 102 -0.74 16.40 29.22
N GLU A 103 0.55 16.23 29.50
CA GLU A 103 1.52 17.31 29.34
C GLU A 103 1.62 17.77 27.87
N ALA A 104 1.75 19.09 27.66
CA ALA A 104 1.76 19.68 26.33
C ALA A 104 2.92 19.14 25.46
N GLU A 105 4.11 18.95 26.03
CA GLU A 105 5.28 18.41 25.31
C GLU A 105 5.03 16.99 24.78
N ILE A 106 4.32 16.16 25.54
CA ILE A 106 3.92 14.81 25.12
C ILE A 106 2.93 14.89 23.96
N SER A 107 1.96 15.81 24.04
CA SER A 107 0.97 16.03 22.97
C SER A 107 1.62 16.46 21.66
N VAL A 108 2.60 17.37 21.72
CA VAL A 108 3.37 17.83 20.56
C VAL A 108 4.17 16.67 19.96
N SER A 109 4.87 15.90 20.80
CA SER A 109 5.65 14.74 20.33
C SER A 109 4.78 13.70 19.62
N GLN A 110 3.59 13.40 20.15
CA GLN A 110 2.62 12.50 19.51
C GLN A 110 2.14 13.04 18.15
N ALA A 111 1.93 14.35 18.05
CA ALA A 111 1.51 14.97 16.80
C ALA A 111 2.61 14.92 15.73
N GLU A 112 3.86 15.15 16.11
CA GLU A 112 5.02 15.00 15.22
C GLU A 112 5.13 13.57 14.71
N GLU A 113 4.99 12.57 15.59
CA GLU A 113 5.02 11.16 15.20
C GLU A 113 3.90 10.81 14.21
N ALA A 114 2.68 11.31 14.44
CA ALA A 114 1.53 11.07 13.57
C ALA A 114 1.74 11.69 12.17
N ILE A 115 2.20 12.94 12.10
CA ILE A 115 2.54 13.61 10.83
C ILE A 115 3.67 12.86 10.11
N PHE A 116 4.68 12.42 10.85
CA PHE A 116 5.79 11.66 10.28
C PHE A 116 5.31 10.35 9.65
N LYS A 117 4.44 9.59 10.32
CA LYS A 117 3.85 8.36 9.77
C LYS A 117 3.11 8.60 8.45
N ILE A 118 2.34 9.70 8.34
CA ILE A 118 1.68 10.05 7.06
C ILE A 118 2.71 10.42 6.01
N SER A 119 3.76 11.17 6.37
CA SER A 119 4.81 11.55 5.44
C SER A 119 5.55 10.34 4.86
N ALA A 120 5.73 9.29 5.65
CA ALA A 120 6.35 8.04 5.23
C ALA A 120 5.49 7.23 4.24
N LEU A 121 4.18 7.48 4.18
CA LEU A 121 3.30 6.89 3.17
C LEU A 121 3.44 7.58 1.82
N LYS A 122 4.03 8.79 1.73
CA LYS A 122 4.23 9.44 0.43
C LYS A 122 5.09 8.55 -0.46
N ARG A 123 4.72 8.49 -1.75
CA ARG A 123 5.56 7.85 -2.76
C ARG A 123 6.96 8.46 -2.68
N ALA A 124 7.97 7.60 -2.59
CA ALA A 124 9.33 8.06 -2.82
C ALA A 124 9.34 8.74 -4.20
N PRO A 125 9.91 9.94 -4.34
CA PRO A 125 10.11 10.51 -5.66
C PRO A 125 10.86 9.47 -6.50
N LEU A 126 10.51 9.34 -7.78
CA LEU A 126 11.31 8.54 -8.71
C LEU A 126 12.77 8.92 -8.48
N LYS A 127 13.59 7.95 -8.08
CA LYS A 127 15.02 8.21 -7.89
C LYS A 127 15.51 8.75 -9.22
N ASN A 128 15.97 10.00 -9.19
CA ASN A 128 16.56 10.56 -10.38
C ASN A 128 17.79 9.73 -10.75
N TRP A 129 18.13 9.75 -12.04
CA TRP A 129 19.23 8.98 -12.60
C TRP A 129 20.56 9.20 -11.84
N GLU A 130 20.77 10.41 -11.34
CA GLU A 130 21.93 10.79 -10.53
C GLU A 130 21.98 10.08 -9.19
N SER A 131 20.86 9.98 -8.47
CA SER A 131 20.74 9.26 -7.20
C SER A 131 20.99 7.75 -7.40
N LEU A 132 20.42 7.18 -8.46
CA LEU A 132 20.61 5.77 -8.80
C LEU A 132 22.09 5.45 -9.14
N LEU A 133 22.74 6.31 -9.92
CA LEU A 133 24.16 6.16 -10.26
C LEU A 133 25.06 6.28 -9.02
N ASN A 134 24.75 7.18 -8.10
CA ASN A 134 25.50 7.34 -6.87
C ASN A 134 25.37 6.11 -5.96
N GLU A 135 24.17 5.55 -5.81
CA GLU A 135 23.97 4.31 -5.04
C GLU A 135 24.70 3.12 -5.66
N LEU A 136 24.56 2.91 -6.98
CA LEU A 136 25.28 1.85 -7.70
C LEU A 136 26.80 2.00 -7.55
N ARG A 137 27.31 3.23 -7.61
CA ARG A 137 28.74 3.51 -7.42
C ARG A 137 29.20 3.15 -6.01
N GLU A 138 28.41 3.48 -4.99
CA GLU A 138 28.72 3.11 -3.60
C GLU A 138 28.64 1.60 -3.36
N GLU A 139 27.71 0.91 -4.01
CA GLU A 139 27.59 -0.55 -3.93
C GLU A 139 28.77 -1.27 -4.61
N ILE A 140 29.20 -0.79 -5.79
CA ILE A 140 30.41 -1.29 -6.46
C ILE A 140 31.64 -1.10 -5.57
N LYS A 141 31.80 0.07 -4.92
CA LYS A 141 32.92 0.30 -3.99
C LYS A 141 32.93 -0.73 -2.87
N ARG A 142 31.79 -0.98 -2.22
CA ARG A 142 31.68 -1.98 -1.14
C ARG A 142 32.08 -3.38 -1.61
N ILE A 143 31.64 -3.80 -2.80
CA ILE A 143 31.98 -5.11 -3.36
C ILE A 143 33.48 -5.22 -3.65
N VAL A 144 34.10 -4.15 -4.15
CA VAL A 144 35.54 -4.11 -4.43
C VAL A 144 36.37 -4.16 -3.14
N GLU A 145 35.94 -3.47 -2.09
CA GLU A 145 36.61 -3.47 -0.79
C GLU A 145 36.50 -4.83 -0.09
N THR A 146 35.34 -5.47 -0.11
CA THR A 146 35.15 -6.82 0.46
C THR A 146 35.92 -7.90 -0.29
N LYS A 147 36.05 -7.83 -1.63
CA LYS A 147 36.89 -8.76 -2.39
C LYS A 147 38.39 -8.59 -2.14
N LYS A 148 38.87 -7.37 -1.90
CA LYS A 148 40.28 -7.13 -1.53
C LYS A 148 40.64 -7.68 -0.15
N GLY A 149 39.69 -7.75 0.78
CA GLY A 149 39.90 -8.30 2.12
C GLY A 149 39.98 -9.84 2.20
N LEU A 150 39.47 -10.56 1.19
CA LEU A 150 39.46 -12.04 1.14
C LEU A 150 40.64 -12.64 0.35
N SER A 151 41.51 -11.80 -0.23
CA SER A 151 42.60 -12.20 -1.12
C SER A 151 44.00 -11.97 -0.52
N GLY A 152 44.11 -11.78 0.79
CA GLY A 152 45.35 -11.53 1.53
C GLY A 152 45.67 -12.59 2.56
#